data_AF-A0A520IYQ2-F1
#
_entry.id   AF-A0A520IYQ2-F1
#
_cell.length_a   1.000
_cell.length_b   1.000
_cell.length_c   1.000
_cell.angle_alpha   90.00
_cell.angle_beta   90.00
_cell.angle_gamma   90.00
#
_symmetry.space_group_name_H-M   'P 1'
#
loop_
_entity.id
_entity.type
_entity.pdbx_description
1 polymer ?
#
loop_
_entity_poly.entity_id
_entity_poly.type
_entity_poly.pdbx_seq_one_letter_code
_entity_poly.pdbx_strand_id
1 'polypeptide(L)'
;MSSGIRIFTKKPNMNKIQLQIVFLLFSIFSISCGKSETENSKQTPFTATAGSVKTNGGLNRVRLTFVIKDASIKKCEVFWNEKAKSQNIELANRTNDTVKTTINNLEEGNYTFEIVTYDEKNNSTVVKAIGKAYGDKYLSGLKTREIKESTFITGDVPFIDWQMAMTGEVGVHVSYTDEADKQKTVRTRNYENKSTITGHKPNTNITYKSAYLPEISALDTFYSETKTLVPAYYSADVSSVVKRSGLVSTVTAQSMEKLYEGVTYSSVNFKKPNGEPLSVFILKVDLNNKNITLSPIMPNNNTIFGNQTVKAMAEARHNSGQKVIAAVNADFYEGGGVPLGPVFINGQAVKTNYKQNNTYYFGVKNDGTPILGVYAQLPASEYANLRNAVGGGVNAVVTNGIPSGYGDTVKEPRTMIGYNGNIVYIGLVDGRKPATSVGATLDELGKIMKSLGCEQALNLDGGGSSTMVLKNTADDVFRIVNSYSDANPRAVANGLAIVIK
;
A
#
# COMPACT_ATOMS: atom_id res chain seq x y z
N MET A 1 48.31 -22.69 45.84
CA MET A 1 49.19 -23.45 44.92
C MET A 1 49.43 -22.54 43.72
N SER A 2 50.55 -21.81 43.70
CA SER A 2 51.75 -22.09 42.87
C SER A 2 51.37 -22.11 41.39
N SER A 3 51.92 -21.33 40.45
CA SER A 3 53.24 -20.71 40.24
C SER A 3 53.18 -20.20 38.78
N GLY A 4 53.86 -19.18 38.27
CA GLY A 4 54.93 -18.32 38.75
C GLY A 4 55.49 -17.51 37.57
N ILE A 5 56.31 -16.50 37.91
CA ILE A 5 57.50 -15.99 37.17
C ILE A 5 57.19 -15.16 35.89
N ARG A 6 57.19 -13.80 35.87
CA ARG A 6 58.21 -12.75 36.20
C ARG A 6 59.38 -12.79 35.18
N ILE A 7 59.67 -11.77 34.35
CA ILE A 7 60.52 -10.60 34.68
C ILE A 7 60.68 -9.68 33.42
N PHE A 8 60.51 -8.35 33.64
CA PHE A 8 61.21 -7.12 33.16
C PHE A 8 61.86 -7.03 31.74
N THR A 9 62.02 -5.87 31.05
CA THR A 9 62.40 -4.51 31.51
C THR A 9 62.32 -3.46 30.36
N LYS A 10 62.09 -2.18 30.76
CA LYS A 10 62.64 -0.89 30.25
C LYS A 10 62.29 -0.30 28.86
N LYS A 11 61.49 0.78 28.89
CA LYS A 11 61.70 2.08 28.18
C LYS A 11 62.58 3.00 29.09
N PRO A 12 62.97 4.28 28.77
CA PRO A 12 62.61 5.20 27.65
C PRO A 12 63.79 6.06 27.07
N ASN A 13 63.56 6.86 26.01
CA ASN A 13 63.61 8.36 26.01
C ASN A 13 63.76 9.00 24.62
N MET A 14 63.13 10.19 24.50
CA MET A 14 63.06 11.12 23.36
C MET A 14 64.04 12.31 23.49
N ASN A 15 64.16 13.11 22.41
CA ASN A 15 64.60 14.53 22.24
C ASN A 15 66.03 14.73 21.67
N LYS A 16 66.39 15.70 20.79
CA LYS A 16 65.78 16.94 20.23
C LYS A 16 66.72 17.58 19.13
N ILE A 17 66.14 18.28 18.14
CA ILE A 17 66.48 19.64 17.57
C ILE A 17 67.64 19.91 16.55
N GLN A 18 67.21 20.41 15.35
CA GLN A 18 67.60 21.53 14.43
C GLN A 18 69.04 21.94 14.04
N LEU A 19 69.25 22.31 12.75
CA LEU A 19 69.77 23.64 12.30
C LEU A 19 69.53 23.93 10.78
N GLN A 20 69.46 25.22 10.41
CA GLN A 20 69.06 25.82 9.12
C GLN A 20 70.21 26.60 8.39
N ILE A 21 70.21 26.60 7.04
CA ILE A 21 70.29 27.76 6.07
C ILE A 21 71.61 28.61 5.86
N VAL A 22 72.24 28.45 4.65
CA VAL A 22 72.46 29.45 3.54
C VAL A 22 73.77 30.30 3.28
N PHE A 23 74.06 30.47 1.95
CA PHE A 23 74.80 31.51 1.16
C PHE A 23 76.36 31.43 0.99
N LEU A 24 77.08 31.80 -0.10
CA LEU A 24 76.86 32.34 -1.48
C LEU A 24 78.22 32.41 -2.29
N LEU A 25 78.23 32.10 -3.61
CA LEU A 25 78.96 32.59 -4.82
C LEU A 25 80.50 32.89 -4.99
N PHE A 26 80.89 32.81 -6.29
CA PHE A 26 81.98 33.45 -7.10
C PHE A 26 83.35 32.70 -7.21
N SER A 27 84.06 32.49 -8.34
CA SER A 27 84.21 33.19 -9.64
C SER A 27 84.83 32.32 -10.78
N ILE A 28 84.82 32.86 -12.00
CA ILE A 28 85.23 32.42 -13.35
C ILE A 28 86.77 32.42 -13.60
N PHE A 29 87.33 31.53 -14.46
CA PHE A 29 88.18 31.85 -15.64
C PHE A 29 88.53 30.62 -16.50
N SER A 30 88.81 30.92 -17.77
CA SER A 30 88.70 30.14 -19.02
C SER A 30 89.94 29.33 -19.46
N ILE A 31 89.80 28.68 -20.64
CA ILE A 31 90.80 28.11 -21.61
C ILE A 31 90.81 26.57 -21.62
N SER A 32 90.87 25.81 -22.73
CA SER A 32 90.62 25.92 -24.18
C SER A 32 91.04 24.56 -24.77
N CYS A 33 90.33 24.08 -25.82
CA CYS A 33 90.69 22.98 -26.75
C CYS A 33 90.95 21.57 -26.17
N GLY A 34 90.40 20.47 -26.67
CA GLY A 34 89.54 20.20 -27.81
C GLY A 34 89.45 18.67 -27.91
N LYS A 35 88.24 18.10 -28.02
CA LYS A 35 88.03 16.68 -28.30
C LYS A 35 86.77 16.52 -29.13
N SER A 36 86.92 15.76 -30.21
CA SER A 36 85.88 15.33 -31.14
C SER A 36 84.75 14.63 -30.39
N GLU A 37 83.54 15.18 -30.47
CA GLU A 37 82.32 14.47 -30.10
C GLU A 37 81.67 13.94 -31.38
N THR A 38 81.56 12.61 -31.45
CA THR A 38 80.60 11.93 -32.29
C THR A 38 79.20 12.47 -31.93
N GLU A 39 78.50 13.05 -32.91
CA GLU A 39 77.08 13.36 -32.78
C GLU A 39 76.30 12.05 -32.63
N ASN A 40 76.15 11.60 -31.39
CA ASN A 40 75.09 10.70 -31.02
C ASN A 40 73.82 11.57 -31.06
N SER A 41 73.06 11.49 -32.15
CA SER A 41 71.77 12.15 -32.25
C SER A 41 70.94 11.72 -31.05
N LYS A 42 70.80 12.59 -30.04
CA LYS A 42 69.89 12.38 -28.92
C LYS A 42 68.49 12.32 -29.52
N GLN A 43 68.01 11.10 -29.77
CA GLN A 43 66.64 10.86 -30.16
C GLN A 43 65.77 11.38 -29.02
N THR A 44 65.03 12.46 -29.28
CA THR A 44 64.08 13.00 -28.32
C THR A 44 63.10 11.88 -27.96
N PRO A 45 62.90 11.57 -26.68
CA PRO A 45 61.99 10.51 -26.28
C PRO A 45 60.58 10.88 -26.75
N PHE A 46 59.86 9.90 -27.29
CA PHE A 46 58.46 10.07 -27.65
C PHE A 46 57.63 10.29 -26.38
N THR A 47 56.96 11.45 -26.29
CA THR A 47 56.20 11.87 -25.11
C THR A 47 54.71 12.05 -25.38
N ALA A 48 54.25 11.90 -26.63
CA ALA A 48 52.86 12.11 -26.99
C ALA A 48 51.97 10.97 -26.47
N THR A 49 50.96 11.35 -25.68
CA THR A 49 50.12 10.43 -24.92
C THR A 49 48.63 10.66 -25.20
N ALA A 50 47.82 9.65 -24.90
CA ALA A 50 46.38 9.82 -24.84
C ALA A 50 45.99 10.77 -23.69
N GLY A 51 44.87 11.46 -23.83
CA GLY A 51 44.27 12.23 -22.75
C GLY A 51 43.76 11.34 -21.61
N SER A 52 43.18 11.96 -20.57
CA SER A 52 42.53 11.22 -19.50
C SER A 52 41.40 10.34 -20.05
N VAL A 53 41.32 9.12 -19.52
CA VAL A 53 40.37 8.10 -20.00
C VAL A 53 39.18 8.03 -19.05
N LYS A 54 37.98 8.22 -19.60
CA LYS A 54 36.72 7.92 -18.93
C LYS A 54 36.33 6.48 -19.19
N THR A 55 35.94 5.77 -18.15
CA THR A 55 35.46 4.39 -18.23
C THR A 55 33.98 4.35 -17.87
N ASN A 56 33.22 3.54 -18.60
CA ASN A 56 31.79 3.31 -18.37
C ASN A 56 31.54 1.81 -18.37
N GLY A 57 31.15 1.25 -17.22
CA GLY A 57 30.88 -0.19 -17.11
C GLY A 57 29.53 -0.58 -17.69
N GLY A 58 29.47 -1.75 -18.32
CA GLY A 58 28.23 -2.35 -18.82
C GLY A 58 28.22 -3.86 -18.63
N LEU A 59 27.17 -4.52 -19.11
CA LEU A 59 27.04 -5.98 -19.07
C LEU A 59 28.11 -6.61 -19.96
N ASN A 60 29.08 -7.27 -19.32
CA ASN A 60 30.23 -7.94 -19.93
C ASN A 60 31.05 -7.03 -20.85
N ARG A 61 31.08 -5.73 -20.57
CA ARG A 61 31.81 -4.74 -21.38
C ARG A 61 32.23 -3.51 -20.59
N VAL A 62 33.23 -2.83 -21.11
CA VAL A 62 33.62 -1.48 -20.66
C VAL A 62 33.82 -0.59 -21.89
N ARG A 63 33.22 0.60 -21.87
CA ARG A 63 33.52 1.64 -22.85
C ARG A 63 34.61 2.56 -22.31
N LEU A 64 35.59 2.85 -23.15
CA LEU A 64 36.67 3.79 -22.90
C LEU A 64 36.46 5.01 -23.81
N THR A 65 36.54 6.20 -23.22
CA THR A 65 36.50 7.47 -23.95
C THR A 65 37.71 8.32 -23.58
N PHE A 66 38.53 8.69 -24.56
CA PHE A 66 39.73 9.51 -24.36
C PHE A 66 40.01 10.34 -25.62
N VAL A 67 40.93 11.31 -25.51
CA VAL A 67 41.26 12.24 -26.59
C VAL A 67 42.68 11.96 -27.08
N ILE A 68 42.90 11.97 -28.40
CA ILE A 68 44.21 11.95 -29.06
C ILE A 68 44.29 13.18 -29.97
N LYS A 69 45.03 14.21 -29.53
CA LYS A 69 45.24 15.46 -30.29
C LYS A 69 46.55 15.47 -31.07
N ASP A 70 47.58 14.82 -30.53
CA ASP A 70 48.93 14.91 -31.07
C ASP A 70 49.05 14.07 -32.36
N ALA A 71 49.35 14.75 -33.47
CA ALA A 71 49.44 14.13 -34.79
C ALA A 71 50.65 13.19 -34.95
N SER A 72 51.61 13.20 -34.02
CA SER A 72 52.73 12.26 -33.99
C SER A 72 52.32 10.84 -33.59
N ILE A 73 51.15 10.67 -32.95
CA ILE A 73 50.60 9.36 -32.61
C ILE A 73 50.07 8.69 -33.88
N LYS A 74 50.67 7.57 -34.28
CA LYS A 74 50.31 6.82 -35.49
C LYS A 74 49.58 5.51 -35.22
N LYS A 75 49.80 4.90 -34.05
CA LYS A 75 49.08 3.70 -33.62
C LYS A 75 48.60 3.88 -32.18
N CYS A 76 47.43 3.33 -31.88
CA CYS A 76 46.91 3.21 -30.53
C CYS A 76 46.36 1.80 -30.32
N GLU A 77 46.71 1.19 -29.20
CA GLU A 77 46.26 -0.15 -28.83
C GLU A 77 45.88 -0.16 -27.36
N VAL A 78 44.74 -0.78 -27.03
CA VAL A 78 44.27 -0.93 -25.65
C VAL A 78 44.60 -2.34 -25.19
N PHE A 79 45.31 -2.47 -24.09
CA PHE A 79 45.65 -3.74 -23.46
C PHE A 79 44.91 -3.92 -22.14
N TRP A 80 44.63 -5.17 -21.78
CA TRP A 80 44.11 -5.55 -20.46
C TRP A 80 44.61 -6.93 -20.05
N ASN A 81 44.32 -7.35 -18.81
CA ASN A 81 44.80 -8.60 -18.21
C ASN A 81 46.33 -8.71 -18.33
N GLU A 82 47.06 -7.72 -17.81
CA GLU A 82 48.53 -7.69 -17.83
C GLU A 82 49.10 -7.80 -19.26
N LYS A 83 48.40 -7.18 -20.23
CA LYS A 83 48.70 -7.21 -21.67
C LYS A 83 48.54 -8.57 -22.35
N ALA A 84 47.89 -9.54 -21.71
CA ALA A 84 47.54 -10.81 -22.34
C ALA A 84 46.47 -10.68 -23.44
N LYS A 85 45.66 -9.61 -23.39
CA LYS A 85 44.64 -9.31 -24.40
C LYS A 85 44.79 -7.87 -24.87
N SER A 86 44.46 -7.62 -26.14
CA SER A 86 44.52 -6.29 -26.74
C SER A 86 43.43 -6.04 -27.78
N GLN A 87 43.21 -4.77 -28.08
CA GLN A 87 42.35 -4.30 -29.15
C GLN A 87 42.99 -3.09 -29.83
N ASN A 88 43.23 -3.20 -31.13
CA ASN A 88 43.72 -2.08 -31.93
C ASN A 88 42.64 -1.01 -32.07
N ILE A 89 43.06 0.25 -32.03
CA ILE A 89 42.20 1.41 -32.20
C ILE A 89 42.46 2.02 -33.56
N GLU A 90 41.44 2.01 -34.41
CA GLU A 90 41.45 2.70 -35.70
C GLU A 90 41.35 4.20 -35.48
N LEU A 91 42.51 4.87 -35.47
CA LEU A 91 42.61 6.31 -35.23
C LEU A 91 41.84 7.17 -36.25
N ALA A 92 41.56 6.62 -37.44
CA ALA A 92 40.72 7.27 -38.45
C ALA A 92 39.26 7.45 -38.01
N ASN A 93 38.78 6.64 -37.06
CA ASN A 93 37.39 6.66 -36.61
C ASN A 93 37.14 7.66 -35.46
N ARG A 94 38.15 8.45 -35.07
CA ARG A 94 37.99 9.47 -34.02
C ARG A 94 37.15 10.64 -34.52
N THR A 95 36.34 11.22 -33.64
CA THR A 95 35.52 12.42 -33.95
C THR A 95 36.00 13.57 -33.08
N ASN A 96 36.46 14.68 -33.69
CA ASN A 96 37.03 15.83 -32.97
C ASN A 96 38.06 15.39 -31.91
N ASP A 97 39.08 14.65 -32.35
CA ASP A 97 40.14 14.06 -31.52
C ASP A 97 39.68 13.00 -30.49
N THR A 98 38.38 12.77 -30.37
CA THR A 98 37.82 11.85 -29.37
C THR A 98 37.73 10.44 -29.92
N VAL A 99 38.35 9.52 -29.19
CA VAL A 99 38.21 8.08 -29.40
C VAL A 99 37.14 7.55 -28.43
N LYS A 100 36.19 6.78 -28.97
CA LYS A 100 35.23 5.98 -28.19
C LYS A 100 35.35 4.53 -28.63
N THR A 101 35.80 3.66 -27.73
CA THR A 101 35.94 2.23 -28.00
C THR A 101 35.26 1.41 -26.91
N THR A 102 34.71 0.24 -27.27
CA THR A 102 34.07 -0.68 -26.32
C THR A 102 34.81 -2.01 -26.35
N ILE A 103 35.28 -2.45 -25.18
CA ILE A 103 35.87 -3.77 -24.99
C ILE A 103 34.74 -4.70 -24.55
N ASN A 104 34.39 -5.65 -25.41
CA ASN A 104 33.29 -6.60 -25.19
C ASN A 104 33.79 -7.94 -24.64
N ASN A 105 32.85 -8.82 -24.27
CA ASN A 105 33.12 -10.19 -23.82
C ASN A 105 34.08 -10.25 -22.62
N LEU A 106 33.95 -9.28 -21.71
CA LEU A 106 34.66 -9.27 -20.44
C LEU A 106 33.90 -10.13 -19.43
N GLU A 107 34.64 -10.88 -18.62
CA GLU A 107 34.08 -11.49 -17.42
C GLU A 107 33.75 -10.39 -16.40
N GLU A 108 32.87 -10.70 -15.45
CA GLU A 108 32.55 -9.73 -14.40
C GLU A 108 33.76 -9.46 -13.52
N GLY A 109 34.15 -8.19 -13.38
CA GLY A 109 35.32 -7.82 -12.60
C GLY A 109 35.84 -6.41 -12.86
N ASN A 110 36.88 -6.05 -12.11
CA ASN A 110 37.62 -4.81 -12.32
C ASN A 110 38.77 -5.09 -13.29
N TYR A 111 38.95 -4.19 -14.24
CA TYR A 111 39.99 -4.23 -15.25
C TYR A 111 40.86 -2.98 -15.17
N THR A 112 42.16 -3.17 -15.29
CA THR A 112 43.09 -2.08 -15.64
C THR A 112 43.32 -2.13 -17.14
N PHE A 113 42.91 -1.07 -17.84
CA PHE A 113 43.18 -0.88 -19.25
C PHE A 113 44.42 -0.01 -19.42
N GLU A 114 45.34 -0.47 -20.28
CA GLU A 114 46.52 0.28 -20.67
C GLU A 114 46.32 0.78 -22.11
N ILE A 115 46.16 2.09 -22.27
CA ILE A 115 46.05 2.74 -23.57
C ILE A 115 47.47 3.11 -23.99
N VAL A 116 47.98 2.39 -24.97
CA VAL A 116 49.36 2.56 -25.45
C VAL A 116 49.33 3.25 -26.80
N THR A 117 49.98 4.41 -26.88
CA THR A 117 50.16 5.16 -28.14
C THR A 117 51.57 4.95 -28.66
N TYR A 118 51.73 4.93 -29.98
CA TYR A 118 53.02 4.74 -30.64
C TYR A 118 53.27 5.79 -31.73
N ASP A 119 54.53 6.19 -31.90
CA ASP A 119 55.00 6.92 -33.09
C ASP A 119 55.32 5.98 -34.28
N GLU A 120 55.81 6.53 -35.39
CA GLU A 120 56.24 5.76 -36.58
C GLU A 120 57.40 4.79 -36.29
N LYS A 121 58.17 5.04 -35.22
CA LYS A 121 59.36 4.26 -34.84
C LYS A 121 59.05 3.23 -33.74
N ASN A 122 57.78 3.01 -33.40
CA ASN A 122 57.30 2.15 -32.31
C ASN A 122 57.75 2.57 -30.89
N ASN A 123 58.18 3.81 -30.69
CA ASN A 123 58.33 4.34 -29.33
C ASN A 123 56.93 4.57 -28.73
N SER A 124 56.74 4.27 -27.45
CA SER A 124 55.40 4.24 -26.86
C SER A 124 55.25 5.02 -25.55
N THR A 125 54.06 5.57 -25.32
CA THR A 125 53.63 6.04 -23.99
C THR A 125 52.39 5.29 -23.54
N VAL A 126 52.09 5.30 -22.25
CA VAL A 126 50.95 4.57 -21.67
C VAL A 126 50.13 5.45 -20.73
N VAL A 127 48.81 5.36 -20.87
CA VAL A 127 47.84 5.87 -19.90
C VAL A 127 47.06 4.68 -19.34
N LYS A 128 46.89 4.64 -18.03
CA LYS A 128 46.12 3.59 -17.36
C LYS A 128 44.75 4.10 -16.94
N ALA A 129 43.75 3.24 -17.05
CA ALA A 129 42.39 3.52 -16.60
C ALA A 129 41.77 2.29 -15.96
N ILE A 130 41.00 2.47 -14.90
CA ILE A 130 40.28 1.38 -14.24
C ILE A 130 38.83 1.42 -14.70
N GLY A 131 38.30 0.27 -15.12
CA GLY A 131 36.90 0.10 -15.47
C GLY A 131 36.35 -1.19 -14.89
N LYS A 132 35.04 -1.25 -14.66
CA LYS A 132 34.36 -2.44 -14.14
C LYS A 132 33.40 -3.00 -15.20
N ALA A 133 33.52 -4.28 -15.51
CA ALA A 133 32.50 -5.00 -16.25
C ALA A 133 31.54 -5.65 -15.26
N TYR A 134 30.24 -5.49 -15.50
CA TYR A 134 29.18 -6.13 -14.70
C TYR A 134 28.74 -7.42 -15.37
N GLY A 135 28.17 -8.37 -14.62
CA GLY A 135 27.75 -9.67 -15.14
C GLY A 135 26.71 -10.33 -14.25
N ASP A 136 26.64 -11.66 -14.33
CA ASP A 136 25.60 -12.46 -13.68
C ASP A 136 25.66 -12.40 -12.14
N LYS A 137 26.83 -12.18 -11.53
CA LYS A 137 26.93 -12.04 -10.07
C LYS A 137 26.32 -10.72 -9.62
N TYR A 138 26.56 -9.64 -10.36
CA TYR A 138 25.90 -8.36 -10.10
C TYR A 138 24.39 -8.48 -10.31
N LEU A 139 23.94 -9.07 -11.42
CA LEU A 139 22.52 -9.25 -11.75
C LEU A 139 21.77 -10.08 -10.70
N SER A 140 22.33 -11.22 -10.29
CA SER A 140 21.72 -12.10 -9.27
C SER A 140 21.67 -11.46 -7.87
N GLY A 141 22.50 -10.45 -7.62
CA GLY A 141 22.47 -9.67 -6.38
C GLY A 141 21.39 -8.58 -6.32
N LEU A 142 20.73 -8.27 -7.44
CA LEU A 142 19.73 -7.20 -7.50
C LEU A 142 18.43 -7.63 -6.85
N LYS A 143 17.95 -6.83 -5.91
CA LYS A 143 16.69 -7.04 -5.21
C LYS A 143 15.58 -6.20 -5.85
N THR A 144 14.34 -6.67 -5.76
CA THR A 144 13.17 -5.89 -6.18
C THR A 144 12.63 -5.11 -4.98
N ARG A 145 12.37 -3.81 -5.16
CA ARG A 145 11.77 -2.94 -4.14
C ARG A 145 10.48 -3.54 -3.61
N GLU A 146 10.34 -3.54 -2.29
CA GLU A 146 9.19 -4.13 -1.63
C GLU A 146 8.00 -3.18 -1.65
N ILE A 147 6.81 -3.77 -1.80
CA ILE A 147 5.54 -3.08 -1.65
C ILE A 147 5.31 -2.84 -0.16
N LYS A 148 5.05 -1.58 0.20
CA LYS A 148 4.59 -1.21 1.53
C LYS A 148 3.08 -1.41 1.67
N GLU A 149 2.33 -0.96 0.68
CA GLU A 149 0.88 -1.18 0.57
C GLU A 149 0.46 -1.22 -0.90
N SER A 150 -0.50 -2.06 -1.25
CA SER A 150 -1.14 -2.03 -2.56
C SER A 150 -2.63 -2.28 -2.37
N THR A 151 -3.44 -1.24 -2.47
CA THR A 151 -4.89 -1.39 -2.35
C THR A 151 -5.60 -0.86 -3.58
N PHE A 152 -6.41 -1.72 -4.18
CA PHE A 152 -7.20 -1.45 -5.36
C PHE A 152 -8.64 -1.32 -4.90
N ILE A 153 -9.25 -0.16 -5.12
CA ILE A 153 -10.65 0.08 -4.76
C ILE A 153 -11.42 0.28 -6.05
N THR A 154 -12.54 -0.43 -6.20
CA THR A 154 -13.42 -0.28 -7.35
C THR A 154 -13.97 1.15 -7.39
N GLY A 155 -13.73 1.85 -8.49
CA GLY A 155 -14.15 3.24 -8.68
C GLY A 155 -13.12 4.30 -8.26
N ASP A 156 -12.05 3.93 -7.55
CA ASP A 156 -10.92 4.81 -7.25
C ASP A 156 -9.74 4.54 -8.18
N VAL A 157 -8.79 5.49 -8.24
CA VAL A 157 -7.54 5.32 -8.98
C VAL A 157 -6.61 4.38 -8.19
N PRO A 158 -6.27 3.19 -8.72
CA PRO A 158 -5.44 2.24 -7.99
C PRO A 158 -3.99 2.71 -7.83
N PHE A 159 -3.32 2.27 -6.77
CA PHE A 159 -1.93 2.63 -6.51
C PHE A 159 -1.14 1.53 -5.80
N ILE A 160 0.19 1.67 -5.87
CA ILE A 160 1.15 0.89 -5.09
C ILE A 160 2.03 1.88 -4.31
N ASP A 161 2.03 1.76 -2.98
CA ASP A 161 2.97 2.44 -2.08
C ASP A 161 4.19 1.53 -1.88
N TRP A 162 5.38 2.08 -2.07
CA TRP A 162 6.65 1.37 -2.05
C TRP A 162 7.40 1.66 -0.77
N GLN A 163 8.23 0.71 -0.35
CA GLN A 163 9.29 0.99 0.62
C GLN A 163 10.29 2.01 0.06
N MET A 164 11.21 2.50 0.90
CA MET A 164 12.29 3.39 0.42
C MET A 164 13.17 2.68 -0.62
N ALA A 165 13.73 3.45 -1.57
CA ALA A 165 14.60 2.91 -2.59
C ALA A 165 15.87 2.33 -1.97
N MET A 166 16.34 1.21 -2.53
CA MET A 166 17.63 0.64 -2.18
C MET A 166 18.78 1.46 -2.77
N THR A 167 19.96 1.39 -2.16
CA THR A 167 21.17 2.02 -2.69
C THR A 167 21.45 1.55 -4.13
N GLY A 168 21.68 2.52 -5.02
CA GLY A 168 21.92 2.26 -6.45
C GLY A 168 20.65 2.02 -7.28
N GLU A 169 19.47 1.93 -6.65
CA GLU A 169 18.19 1.88 -7.36
C GLU A 169 17.87 3.27 -7.95
N VAL A 170 17.43 3.29 -9.21
CA VAL A 170 17.01 4.50 -9.94
C VAL A 170 15.52 4.52 -10.25
N GLY A 171 14.79 3.46 -9.84
CA GLY A 171 13.34 3.41 -9.84
C GLY A 171 12.79 1.99 -9.93
N VAL A 172 11.46 1.89 -9.99
CA VAL A 172 10.70 0.65 -10.22
C VAL A 172 9.90 0.81 -11.49
N HIS A 173 9.93 -0.20 -12.36
CA HIS A 173 9.07 -0.30 -13.52
C HIS A 173 7.91 -1.23 -13.18
N VAL A 174 6.68 -0.74 -13.32
CA VAL A 174 5.44 -1.45 -13.06
C VAL A 174 4.71 -1.62 -14.39
N SER A 175 4.39 -2.84 -14.77
CA SER A 175 3.66 -3.16 -15.99
C SER A 175 2.31 -3.81 -15.68
N TYR A 176 1.26 -3.38 -16.37
CA TYR A 176 -0.11 -3.83 -16.13
C TYR A 176 -0.98 -3.71 -17.39
N THR A 177 -2.12 -4.41 -17.38
CA THR A 177 -3.11 -4.35 -18.47
C THR A 177 -4.17 -3.30 -18.13
N ASP A 178 -4.47 -2.40 -19.05
CA ASP A 178 -5.56 -1.43 -18.89
C ASP A 178 -6.93 -1.98 -19.33
N GLU A 179 -8.02 -1.27 -19.00
CA GLU A 179 -9.40 -1.66 -19.34
C GLU A 179 -9.65 -1.81 -20.85
N ALA A 180 -8.81 -1.22 -21.69
CA ALA A 180 -8.84 -1.37 -23.15
C ALA A 180 -7.92 -2.51 -23.65
N ASP A 181 -7.48 -3.40 -22.75
CA ASP A 181 -6.59 -4.53 -23.00
C ASP A 181 -5.19 -4.14 -23.52
N LYS A 182 -4.74 -2.91 -23.27
CA LYS A 182 -3.41 -2.44 -23.64
C LYS A 182 -2.43 -2.58 -22.48
N GLN A 183 -1.21 -2.99 -22.79
CA GLN A 183 -0.12 -2.98 -21.82
C GLN A 183 0.31 -1.54 -21.51
N LYS A 184 0.45 -1.23 -20.23
CA LYS A 184 0.93 0.04 -19.70
C LYS A 184 2.15 -0.21 -18.83
N THR A 185 3.10 0.72 -18.87
CA THR A 185 4.24 0.73 -17.95
C THR A 185 4.33 2.07 -17.26
N VAL A 186 4.48 2.05 -15.94
CA VAL A 186 4.72 3.21 -15.08
C VAL A 186 6.10 3.07 -14.46
N ARG A 187 6.89 4.14 -14.53
CA ARG A 187 8.17 4.22 -13.82
C ARG A 187 8.00 5.12 -12.60
N THR A 188 8.33 4.56 -11.44
CA THR A 188 8.40 5.29 -10.17
C THR A 188 9.87 5.52 -9.86
N ARG A 189 10.27 6.78 -9.72
CA ARG A 189 11.68 7.16 -9.48
C ARG A 189 12.11 6.76 -8.07
N ASN A 190 13.41 6.76 -7.82
CA ASN A 190 13.95 6.35 -6.52
C ASN A 190 13.58 7.29 -5.35
N TYR A 191 13.31 8.56 -5.63
CA TYR A 191 12.80 9.53 -4.65
C TYR A 191 11.27 9.54 -4.54
N GLU A 192 10.57 8.74 -5.35
CA GLU A 192 9.13 8.55 -5.28
C GLU A 192 8.83 7.22 -4.57
N ASN A 193 7.73 7.21 -3.82
CA ASN A 193 7.26 6.01 -3.12
C ASN A 193 5.89 5.56 -3.61
N LYS A 194 5.32 6.15 -4.66
CA LYS A 194 3.96 5.81 -5.12
C LYS A 194 3.89 5.64 -6.63
N SER A 195 3.38 4.49 -7.07
CA SER A 195 2.93 4.28 -8.46
C SER A 195 1.42 4.44 -8.54
N THR A 196 0.93 5.25 -9.47
CA THR A 196 -0.51 5.30 -9.81
C THR A 196 -0.76 4.40 -11.02
N ILE A 197 -1.75 3.51 -10.92
CA ILE A 197 -2.04 2.45 -11.90
C ILE A 197 -3.39 2.75 -12.57
N THR A 198 -3.46 3.89 -13.24
CA THR A 198 -4.70 4.41 -13.84
C THR A 198 -5.27 3.47 -14.89
N GLY A 199 -6.56 3.16 -14.78
CA GLY A 199 -7.27 2.33 -15.75
C GLY A 199 -6.87 0.86 -15.75
N HIS A 200 -6.24 0.37 -14.66
CA HIS A 200 -5.94 -1.07 -14.52
C HIS A 200 -7.21 -1.92 -14.68
N LYS A 201 -7.12 -2.95 -15.53
CA LYS A 201 -8.19 -3.92 -15.73
C LYS A 201 -8.32 -4.83 -14.50
N PRO A 202 -9.48 -4.88 -13.82
CA PRO A 202 -9.69 -5.76 -12.69
C PRO A 202 -9.39 -7.24 -13.01
N ASN A 203 -8.91 -7.97 -12.00
CA ASN A 203 -8.51 -9.39 -12.10
C ASN A 203 -7.34 -9.71 -13.04
N THR A 204 -6.60 -8.69 -13.50
CA THR A 204 -5.33 -8.91 -14.21
C THR A 204 -4.14 -8.72 -13.29
N ASN A 205 -3.05 -9.44 -13.57
CA ASN A 205 -1.83 -9.36 -12.78
C ASN A 205 -1.04 -8.09 -13.12
N ILE A 206 -0.34 -7.56 -12.12
CA ILE A 206 0.64 -6.50 -12.26
C ILE A 206 2.02 -7.12 -12.10
N THR A 207 2.97 -6.74 -12.96
CA THR A 207 4.37 -7.15 -12.82
C THR A 207 5.25 -5.96 -12.51
N TYR A 208 6.32 -6.16 -11.75
CA TYR A 208 7.23 -5.08 -11.42
C TYR A 208 8.67 -5.55 -11.20
N LYS A 209 9.62 -4.67 -11.48
CA LYS A 209 11.05 -4.88 -11.26
C LYS A 209 11.77 -3.57 -10.94
N SER A 210 12.80 -3.63 -10.12
CA SER A 210 13.64 -2.46 -9.82
C SER A 210 14.68 -2.26 -10.92
N ALA A 211 14.96 -1.01 -11.23
CA ALA A 211 16.00 -0.57 -12.16
C ALA A 211 17.16 -0.01 -11.35
N TYR A 212 18.39 -0.41 -11.69
CA TYR A 212 19.62 -0.07 -11.01
C TYR A 212 20.60 0.58 -11.96
N LEU A 213 21.34 1.54 -11.41
CA LEU A 213 22.50 2.11 -12.05
C LEU A 213 23.66 2.00 -11.06
N PRO A 214 24.59 1.04 -11.23
CA PRO A 214 25.64 0.78 -10.24
C PRO A 214 26.59 1.96 -10.04
N GLU A 215 26.73 2.80 -11.06
CA GLU A 215 27.47 4.06 -11.06
C GLU A 215 26.77 5.03 -12.01
N ILE A 216 26.80 6.34 -11.74
CA ILE A 216 26.06 7.33 -12.56
C ILE A 216 26.46 7.32 -14.03
N SER A 217 27.65 6.80 -14.34
CA SER A 217 28.24 6.69 -15.66
C SER A 217 28.08 5.31 -16.30
N ALA A 218 27.33 4.38 -15.71
CA ALA A 218 27.16 3.04 -16.26
C ALA A 218 26.51 3.10 -17.66
N LEU A 219 26.93 2.20 -18.54
CA LEU A 219 26.38 2.07 -19.89
C LEU A 219 24.96 1.52 -19.89
N ASP A 220 24.68 0.63 -18.94
CA ASP A 220 23.46 -0.14 -18.90
C ASP A 220 22.68 0.15 -17.63
N THR A 221 21.35 0.15 -17.77
CA THR A 221 20.45 0.02 -16.64
C THR A 221 20.21 -1.46 -16.39
N PHE A 222 20.49 -1.92 -15.18
CA PHE A 222 20.30 -3.29 -14.78
C PHE A 222 18.95 -3.45 -14.09
N TYR A 223 18.35 -4.63 -14.18
CA TYR A 223 17.04 -4.89 -13.60
C TYR A 223 17.10 -6.08 -12.66
N SER A 224 16.38 -5.98 -11.54
CA SER A 224 16.12 -7.12 -10.68
C SER A 224 15.17 -8.13 -11.34
N GLU A 225 14.97 -9.27 -10.68
CA GLU A 225 13.94 -10.22 -11.06
C GLU A 225 12.54 -9.57 -11.08
N THR A 226 11.71 -10.02 -12.01
CA THR A 226 10.32 -9.55 -12.12
C THR A 226 9.47 -10.25 -11.08
N LYS A 227 8.80 -9.47 -10.23
CA LYS A 227 7.78 -9.96 -9.30
C LYS A 227 6.38 -9.74 -9.84
N THR A 228 5.44 -10.57 -9.40
CA THR A 228 4.02 -10.46 -9.74
C THR A 228 3.22 -10.04 -8.50
N LEU A 229 2.37 -9.04 -8.68
CA LEU A 229 1.33 -8.63 -7.75
C LEU A 229 -0.02 -9.11 -8.33
N VAL A 230 -0.80 -9.81 -7.52
CA VAL A 230 -2.20 -10.17 -7.83
C VAL A 230 -3.10 -9.18 -7.08
N PRO A 231 -3.66 -8.15 -7.74
CA PRO A 231 -4.40 -7.10 -7.05
C PRO A 231 -5.77 -7.60 -6.56
N ALA A 232 -6.09 -7.35 -5.29
CA ALA A 232 -7.43 -7.54 -4.77
C ALA A 232 -8.20 -6.22 -4.83
N TYR A 233 -9.28 -6.19 -5.62
CA TYR A 233 -10.17 -5.04 -5.74
C TYR A 233 -11.25 -5.05 -4.68
N TYR A 234 -11.35 -4.01 -3.86
CA TYR A 234 -12.38 -3.88 -2.83
C TYR A 234 -13.48 -2.89 -3.24
N SER A 235 -14.74 -3.14 -2.89
CA SER A 235 -15.76 -2.07 -3.00
C SER A 235 -15.40 -0.93 -2.05
N ALA A 236 -15.73 0.31 -2.42
CA ALA A 236 -15.44 1.49 -1.59
C ALA A 236 -15.95 1.29 -0.15
N ASP A 237 -17.14 0.71 0.00
CA ASP A 237 -17.82 0.55 1.29
C ASP A 237 -17.16 -0.50 2.21
N VAL A 238 -16.52 -1.54 1.67
CA VAL A 238 -15.76 -2.52 2.49
C VAL A 238 -14.28 -2.19 2.59
N SER A 239 -13.75 -1.41 1.65
CA SER A 239 -12.32 -1.04 1.60
C SER A 239 -11.87 -0.36 2.89
N SER A 240 -12.73 0.46 3.48
CA SER A 240 -12.40 1.14 4.72
C SER A 240 -12.35 0.18 5.91
N VAL A 241 -13.21 -0.84 5.93
CA VAL A 241 -13.15 -1.92 6.93
C VAL A 241 -11.85 -2.69 6.77
N VAL A 242 -11.48 -3.07 5.55
CA VAL A 242 -10.23 -3.77 5.26
C VAL A 242 -9.01 -2.97 5.72
N LYS A 243 -8.95 -1.68 5.39
CA LYS A 243 -7.78 -0.83 5.67
C LYS A 243 -7.69 -0.31 7.09
N ARG A 244 -8.81 0.12 7.67
CA ARG A 244 -8.82 0.99 8.85
C ARG A 244 -9.31 0.30 10.12
N SER A 245 -9.96 -0.86 10.01
CA SER A 245 -10.46 -1.55 11.21
C SER A 245 -9.33 -2.18 12.04
N GLY A 246 -8.21 -2.54 11.40
CA GLY A 246 -7.17 -3.37 12.01
C GLY A 246 -7.61 -4.83 12.27
N LEU A 247 -8.77 -5.24 11.76
CA LEU A 247 -9.32 -6.59 11.93
C LEU A 247 -9.01 -7.51 10.76
N VAL A 248 -8.60 -6.99 9.61
CA VAL A 248 -8.46 -7.77 8.39
C VAL A 248 -7.01 -8.13 8.16
N SER A 249 -6.70 -9.44 8.18
CA SER A 249 -5.41 -9.98 7.76
C SER A 249 -5.47 -10.44 6.29
N THR A 250 -6.50 -11.21 5.94
CA THR A 250 -6.69 -11.70 4.57
C THR A 250 -8.17 -11.72 4.22
N VAL A 251 -8.56 -11.04 3.14
CA VAL A 251 -9.92 -11.14 2.59
C VAL A 251 -10.05 -12.45 1.81
N THR A 252 -11.08 -13.23 2.11
CA THR A 252 -11.34 -14.52 1.49
C THR A 252 -12.49 -14.47 0.48
N ALA A 253 -13.45 -13.56 0.67
CA ALA A 253 -14.50 -13.26 -0.29
C ALA A 253 -15.09 -11.87 -0.04
N GLN A 254 -15.73 -11.30 -1.05
CA GLN A 254 -16.49 -10.06 -0.92
C GLN A 254 -17.54 -9.96 -2.02
N SER A 255 -18.56 -9.13 -1.81
CA SER A 255 -19.57 -8.82 -2.83
C SER A 255 -20.10 -7.40 -2.66
N MET A 256 -20.70 -6.86 -3.72
CA MET A 256 -21.41 -5.57 -3.68
C MET A 256 -22.62 -5.64 -4.60
N GLU A 257 -23.74 -5.10 -4.16
CA GLU A 257 -25.00 -5.00 -4.90
C GLU A 257 -25.59 -3.60 -4.72
N LYS A 258 -25.84 -2.88 -5.82
CA LYS A 258 -26.61 -1.63 -5.80
C LYS A 258 -28.10 -2.01 -5.75
N LEU A 259 -28.76 -1.70 -4.63
CA LEU A 259 -30.16 -2.05 -4.41
C LEU A 259 -31.12 -0.96 -4.87
N TYR A 260 -30.74 0.29 -4.69
CA TYR A 260 -31.50 1.47 -5.09
C TYR A 260 -30.57 2.68 -5.23
N GLU A 261 -31.05 3.79 -5.79
CA GLU A 261 -30.27 5.03 -5.81
C GLU A 261 -30.00 5.51 -4.37
N GLY A 262 -28.72 5.59 -4.00
CA GLY A 262 -28.31 5.88 -2.62
C GLY A 262 -28.39 4.70 -1.65
N VAL A 263 -28.63 3.45 -2.11
CA VAL A 263 -28.64 2.25 -1.26
C VAL A 263 -27.76 1.15 -1.86
N THR A 264 -26.70 0.80 -1.13
CA THR A 264 -25.76 -0.25 -1.52
C THR A 264 -25.65 -1.30 -0.42
N TYR A 265 -25.64 -2.57 -0.81
CA TYR A 265 -25.25 -3.68 0.04
C TYR A 265 -23.83 -4.12 -0.31
N SER A 266 -23.02 -4.45 0.69
CA SER A 266 -21.74 -5.11 0.51
C SER A 266 -21.53 -6.20 1.55
N SER A 267 -20.76 -7.23 1.20
CA SER A 267 -20.25 -8.21 2.16
C SER A 267 -18.74 -8.37 2.05
N VAL A 268 -18.09 -8.70 3.16
CA VAL A 268 -16.68 -9.07 3.20
C VAL A 268 -16.48 -10.20 4.20
N ASN A 269 -15.85 -11.28 3.71
CA ASN A 269 -15.40 -12.40 4.51
C ASN A 269 -13.89 -12.32 4.61
N PHE A 270 -13.35 -12.47 5.81
CA PHE A 270 -11.92 -12.35 6.03
C PHE A 270 -11.43 -13.17 7.22
N LYS A 271 -10.12 -13.34 7.27
CA LYS A 271 -9.37 -13.86 8.42
C LYS A 271 -8.84 -12.70 9.23
N LYS A 272 -9.04 -12.75 10.55
CA LYS A 272 -8.41 -11.83 11.51
C LYS A 272 -6.91 -12.12 11.66
N PRO A 273 -6.12 -11.21 12.26
CA PRO A 273 -4.70 -11.46 12.52
C PRO A 273 -4.42 -12.74 13.32
N ASN A 274 -5.35 -13.18 14.15
CA ASN A 274 -5.28 -14.44 14.90
C ASN A 274 -5.79 -15.67 14.11
N GLY A 275 -6.10 -15.52 12.82
CA GLY A 275 -6.57 -16.60 11.94
C GLY A 275 -8.07 -16.93 12.04
N GLU A 276 -8.83 -16.29 12.92
CA GLU A 276 -10.27 -16.53 13.05
C GLU A 276 -11.04 -15.95 11.86
N PRO A 277 -12.02 -16.66 11.28
CA PRO A 277 -12.86 -16.13 10.21
C PRO A 277 -13.95 -15.18 10.74
N LEU A 278 -14.25 -14.14 9.98
CA LEU A 278 -15.37 -13.22 10.24
C LEU A 278 -16.08 -12.87 8.92
N SER A 279 -17.41 -12.88 8.95
CA SER A 279 -18.26 -12.45 7.83
C SER A 279 -19.03 -11.19 8.24
N VAL A 280 -18.84 -10.11 7.48
CA VAL A 280 -19.42 -8.78 7.75
C VAL A 280 -20.27 -8.34 6.56
N PHE A 281 -21.45 -7.83 6.86
CA PHE A 281 -22.45 -7.35 5.90
C PHE A 281 -22.76 -5.89 6.20
N ILE A 282 -22.85 -5.06 5.17
CA ILE A 282 -22.98 -3.61 5.30
C ILE A 282 -24.03 -3.12 4.32
N LEU A 283 -25.05 -2.44 4.83
CA LEU A 283 -25.93 -1.58 4.04
C LEU A 283 -25.50 -0.13 4.25
N LYS A 284 -25.22 0.56 3.17
CA LYS A 284 -25.00 2.01 3.13
C LYS A 284 -26.22 2.70 2.56
N VAL A 285 -26.71 3.71 3.25
CA VAL A 285 -27.95 4.43 2.92
C VAL A 285 -27.67 5.92 2.92
N ASP A 286 -27.87 6.58 1.78
CA ASP A 286 -27.71 8.02 1.61
C ASP A 286 -29.05 8.74 1.80
N LEU A 287 -29.27 9.31 2.99
CA LEU A 287 -30.49 10.06 3.32
C LEU A 287 -30.55 11.47 2.70
N ASN A 288 -29.53 11.87 1.92
CA ASN A 288 -29.69 13.01 1.02
C ASN A 288 -30.69 12.69 -0.11
N ASN A 289 -30.82 11.42 -0.50
CA ASN A 289 -31.91 10.99 -1.35
C ASN A 289 -33.23 11.02 -0.57
N LYS A 290 -34.02 12.07 -0.80
CA LYS A 290 -35.28 12.29 -0.05
C LYS A 290 -36.40 11.30 -0.39
N ASN A 291 -36.22 10.47 -1.42
CA ASN A 291 -37.18 9.40 -1.78
C ASN A 291 -37.06 8.16 -0.88
N ILE A 292 -36.01 8.05 -0.08
CA ILE A 292 -35.83 6.91 0.84
C ILE A 292 -35.82 7.35 2.31
N THR A 293 -36.15 6.44 3.20
CA THR A 293 -36.05 6.61 4.65
C THR A 293 -35.76 5.28 5.32
N LEU A 294 -35.26 5.31 6.55
CA LEU A 294 -35.35 4.17 7.46
C LEU A 294 -36.64 4.29 8.28
N SER A 295 -37.37 3.19 8.46
CA SER A 295 -38.62 3.13 9.24
C SER A 295 -38.71 1.81 10.02
N PRO A 296 -39.19 1.82 11.28
CA PRO A 296 -39.41 0.58 11.99
C PRO A 296 -40.43 -0.31 11.27
N ILE A 297 -40.15 -1.61 11.26
CA ILE A 297 -41.11 -2.64 10.87
C ILE A 297 -41.48 -3.47 12.10
N MET A 298 -42.74 -3.86 12.15
CA MET A 298 -43.37 -4.52 13.28
C MET A 298 -44.09 -5.79 12.79
N PRO A 299 -44.38 -6.75 13.68
CA PRO A 299 -45.12 -7.96 13.34
C PRO A 299 -46.43 -7.65 12.61
N ASN A 300 -46.64 -8.34 11.49
CA ASN A 300 -47.81 -8.22 10.62
C ASN A 300 -48.08 -6.80 10.13
N ASN A 301 -47.04 -5.95 10.10
CA ASN A 301 -47.16 -4.54 9.78
C ASN A 301 -48.17 -3.76 10.66
N ASN A 302 -48.28 -4.14 11.94
CA ASN A 302 -49.21 -3.52 12.89
C ASN A 302 -48.44 -2.73 13.98
N THR A 303 -49.16 -2.03 14.86
CA THR A 303 -48.60 -1.39 16.07
C THR A 303 -48.74 -2.27 17.32
N ILE A 304 -49.33 -3.46 17.18
CA ILE A 304 -49.45 -4.45 18.26
C ILE A 304 -48.12 -5.21 18.40
N PHE A 305 -47.63 -5.33 19.63
CA PHE A 305 -46.39 -6.04 19.94
C PHE A 305 -46.55 -7.56 19.79
N GLY A 306 -45.46 -8.21 19.40
CA GLY A 306 -45.41 -9.64 19.13
C GLY A 306 -44.05 -10.00 18.55
N ASN A 307 -43.90 -11.24 18.08
CA ASN A 307 -42.68 -11.70 17.44
C ASN A 307 -42.97 -12.17 16.02
N GLN A 308 -42.16 -11.72 15.07
CA GLN A 308 -42.18 -12.20 13.68
C GLN A 308 -40.75 -12.16 13.12
N THR A 309 -40.44 -13.02 12.15
CA THR A 309 -39.12 -12.96 11.50
C THR A 309 -38.97 -11.64 10.73
N VAL A 310 -37.75 -11.11 10.65
CA VAL A 310 -37.46 -9.86 9.92
C VAL A 310 -37.95 -9.95 8.47
N LYS A 311 -37.75 -11.11 7.83
CA LYS A 311 -38.22 -11.37 6.46
C LYS A 311 -39.74 -11.23 6.36
N ALA A 312 -40.50 -11.88 7.23
CA ALA A 312 -41.96 -11.80 7.18
C ALA A 312 -42.49 -10.40 7.54
N MET A 313 -41.83 -9.66 8.43
CA MET A 313 -42.17 -8.25 8.69
C MET A 313 -41.92 -7.37 7.46
N ALA A 314 -40.80 -7.58 6.75
CA ALA A 314 -40.49 -6.87 5.52
C ALA A 314 -41.51 -7.19 4.41
N GLU A 315 -41.89 -8.45 4.25
CA GLU A 315 -42.94 -8.89 3.32
C GLU A 315 -44.30 -8.30 3.67
N ALA A 316 -44.72 -8.35 4.94
CA ALA A 316 -45.99 -7.77 5.39
C ALA A 316 -46.05 -6.26 5.13
N ARG A 317 -44.97 -5.53 5.43
CA ARG A 317 -44.85 -4.10 5.09
C ARG A 317 -44.90 -3.90 3.58
N HIS A 318 -44.20 -4.73 2.82
CA HIS A 318 -44.16 -4.61 1.38
C HIS A 318 -45.53 -4.79 0.71
N ASN A 319 -46.22 -5.85 1.10
CA ASN A 319 -47.52 -6.24 0.58
C ASN A 319 -48.64 -5.26 0.96
N SER A 320 -48.42 -4.40 1.97
CA SER A 320 -49.32 -3.30 2.31
C SER A 320 -49.24 -2.10 1.36
N GLY A 321 -48.31 -2.13 0.39
CA GLY A 321 -48.11 -1.09 -0.63
C GLY A 321 -46.86 -0.22 -0.41
N GLN A 322 -46.19 -0.30 0.74
CA GLN A 322 -44.93 0.41 0.96
C GLN A 322 -43.74 -0.35 0.33
N LYS A 323 -42.94 0.29 -0.52
CA LYS A 323 -41.81 -0.41 -1.18
C LYS A 323 -40.64 -0.55 -0.22
N VAL A 324 -40.37 -1.77 0.23
CA VAL A 324 -39.21 -2.12 1.08
C VAL A 324 -38.05 -2.56 0.20
N ILE A 325 -36.87 -2.00 0.44
CA ILE A 325 -35.62 -2.33 -0.28
C ILE A 325 -34.82 -3.38 0.49
N ALA A 326 -34.69 -3.20 1.80
CA ALA A 326 -33.99 -4.10 2.70
C ALA A 326 -34.46 -3.90 4.13
N ALA A 327 -34.19 -4.86 5.01
CA ALA A 327 -34.53 -4.79 6.42
C ALA A 327 -33.52 -5.53 7.30
N VAL A 328 -33.43 -5.13 8.56
CA VAL A 328 -32.62 -5.79 9.59
C VAL A 328 -33.40 -5.88 10.90
N ASN A 329 -33.04 -6.79 11.81
CA ASN A 329 -33.56 -6.77 13.18
C ASN A 329 -33.07 -5.50 13.92
N ALA A 330 -33.80 -5.12 14.97
CA ALA A 330 -33.57 -3.85 15.64
C ALA A 330 -33.39 -3.99 17.16
N ASP A 331 -34.44 -3.71 17.92
CA ASP A 331 -34.35 -3.53 19.37
C ASP A 331 -34.31 -4.87 20.11
N PHE A 332 -33.79 -4.81 21.33
CA PHE A 332 -33.99 -5.87 22.31
C PHE A 332 -35.46 -5.89 22.75
N TYR A 333 -35.91 -6.99 23.37
CA TYR A 333 -37.31 -7.14 23.75
C TYR A 333 -37.55 -8.02 24.98
N GLU A 334 -38.71 -7.83 25.62
CA GLU A 334 -39.24 -8.68 26.69
C GLU A 334 -40.22 -9.73 26.16
N GLY A 335 -40.73 -10.58 27.07
CA GLY A 335 -41.81 -11.51 26.76
C GLY A 335 -42.99 -10.83 26.08
N GLY A 336 -43.60 -11.53 25.13
CA GLY A 336 -44.68 -10.97 24.29
C GLY A 336 -44.20 -10.05 23.16
N GLY A 337 -42.89 -9.90 22.96
CA GLY A 337 -42.33 -9.15 21.83
C GLY A 337 -42.41 -7.64 22.01
N VAL A 338 -42.35 -7.17 23.26
CA VAL A 338 -42.37 -5.74 23.59
C VAL A 338 -40.94 -5.17 23.49
N PRO A 339 -40.68 -4.20 22.59
CA PRO A 339 -39.35 -3.58 22.47
C PRO A 339 -38.90 -2.88 23.76
N LEU A 340 -37.61 -2.94 24.09
CA LEU A 340 -37.09 -2.31 25.31
C LEU A 340 -37.05 -0.79 25.22
N GLY A 341 -36.83 -0.23 24.03
CA GLY A 341 -36.72 1.19 23.77
C GLY A 341 -37.97 1.79 23.10
N PRO A 342 -37.86 3.03 22.60
CA PRO A 342 -38.94 3.73 21.95
C PRO A 342 -39.23 3.15 20.55
N VAL A 343 -40.47 3.37 20.09
CA VAL A 343 -40.90 3.05 18.71
C VAL A 343 -41.72 4.22 18.17
N PHE A 344 -41.23 4.83 17.10
CA PHE A 344 -41.93 5.88 16.36
C PHE A 344 -42.03 5.48 14.90
N ILE A 345 -43.23 5.54 14.31
CA ILE A 345 -43.47 5.16 12.92
C ILE A 345 -44.23 6.30 12.25
N ASN A 346 -43.63 6.91 11.22
CA ASN A 346 -44.22 8.03 10.47
C ASN A 346 -44.76 9.18 11.36
N GLY A 347 -44.03 9.54 12.42
CA GLY A 347 -44.39 10.59 13.37
C GLY A 347 -45.32 10.13 14.50
N GLN A 348 -45.88 8.93 14.42
CA GLN A 348 -46.71 8.35 15.47
C GLN A 348 -45.83 7.67 16.54
N ALA A 349 -45.98 8.10 17.79
CA ALA A 349 -45.36 7.46 18.93
C ALA A 349 -46.13 6.17 19.29
N VAL A 350 -45.62 5.02 18.84
CA VAL A 350 -46.18 3.70 19.18
C VAL A 350 -45.76 3.29 20.61
N LYS A 351 -44.54 3.65 21.01
CA LYS A 351 -44.01 3.41 22.34
C LYS A 351 -43.01 4.51 22.73
N THR A 352 -43.20 5.12 23.89
CA THR A 352 -42.33 6.21 24.39
C THR A 352 -41.60 5.86 25.69
N ASN A 353 -41.96 4.77 26.37
CA ASN A 353 -41.22 4.31 27.54
C ASN A 353 -39.99 3.49 27.11
N TYR A 354 -39.06 3.34 28.04
CA TYR A 354 -37.79 2.64 27.83
C TYR A 354 -37.42 1.83 29.08
N LYS A 355 -36.65 0.75 28.90
CA LYS A 355 -36.32 -0.18 29.99
C LYS A 355 -35.30 0.40 30.98
N GLN A 356 -34.31 1.15 30.50
CA GLN A 356 -33.23 1.70 31.32
C GLN A 356 -32.94 3.15 30.93
N ASN A 357 -32.53 3.99 31.89
CA ASN A 357 -32.24 5.41 31.62
C ASN A 357 -31.13 5.65 30.59
N ASN A 358 -30.27 4.66 30.35
CA ASN A 358 -29.22 4.68 29.33
C ASN A 358 -29.61 3.94 28.04
N THR A 359 -30.90 3.66 27.80
CA THR A 359 -31.36 3.07 26.54
C THR A 359 -31.12 4.06 25.38
N TYR A 360 -30.33 3.61 24.43
CA TYR A 360 -30.08 4.30 23.18
C TYR A 360 -31.17 4.02 22.16
N TYR A 361 -31.34 4.95 21.23
CA TYR A 361 -32.19 4.82 20.07
C TYR A 361 -31.45 5.29 18.82
N PHE A 362 -31.88 4.78 17.66
CA PHE A 362 -31.63 5.39 16.36
C PHE A 362 -32.95 5.94 15.82
N GLY A 363 -32.88 7.11 15.18
CA GLY A 363 -34.04 7.71 14.54
C GLY A 363 -33.70 8.50 13.28
N VAL A 364 -34.76 8.84 12.55
CA VAL A 364 -34.76 9.76 11.41
C VAL A 364 -35.78 10.84 11.72
N LYS A 365 -35.34 12.10 11.69
CA LYS A 365 -36.19 13.27 11.90
C LYS A 365 -37.08 13.56 10.69
N ASN A 366 -38.05 14.45 10.84
CA ASN A 366 -38.97 14.86 9.76
C ASN A 366 -38.25 15.43 8.52
N ASP A 367 -37.13 16.12 8.72
CA ASP A 367 -36.25 16.66 7.66
C ASP A 367 -35.37 15.57 6.98
N GLY A 368 -35.39 14.34 7.50
CA GLY A 368 -34.59 13.21 7.04
C GLY A 368 -33.22 13.09 7.72
N THR A 369 -32.89 13.95 8.68
CA THR A 369 -31.62 13.91 9.41
C THR A 369 -31.59 12.69 10.34
N PRO A 370 -30.54 11.84 10.30
CA PRO A 370 -30.39 10.75 11.26
C PRO A 370 -30.00 11.29 12.64
N ILE A 371 -30.44 10.59 13.69
CA ILE A 371 -30.09 10.89 15.07
C ILE A 371 -29.87 9.60 15.85
N LEU A 372 -28.88 9.62 16.75
CA LEU A 372 -28.57 8.51 17.64
C LEU A 372 -28.15 9.11 18.98
N GLY A 373 -28.73 8.61 20.07
CA GLY A 373 -28.37 9.05 21.41
C GLY A 373 -29.13 8.29 22.49
N VAL A 374 -28.94 8.70 23.74
CA VAL A 374 -29.70 8.17 24.87
C VAL A 374 -31.10 8.78 24.85
N TYR A 375 -32.13 7.94 24.80
CA TYR A 375 -33.50 8.42 24.63
C TYR A 375 -34.00 9.23 25.83
N ALA A 376 -33.61 8.87 27.06
CA ALA A 376 -33.96 9.64 28.26
C ALA A 376 -33.38 11.07 28.26
N GLN A 377 -32.40 11.35 27.40
CA GLN A 377 -31.80 12.68 27.23
C GLN A 377 -32.46 13.48 26.08
N LEU A 378 -33.38 12.87 25.32
CA LEU A 378 -34.14 13.56 24.29
C LEU A 378 -35.28 14.38 24.94
N PRO A 379 -35.29 15.72 24.82
CA PRO A 379 -36.38 16.52 25.36
C PRO A 379 -37.72 16.12 24.75
N ALA A 380 -38.79 16.09 25.54
CA ALA A 380 -40.12 15.72 25.05
C ALA A 380 -40.60 16.62 23.89
N SER A 381 -40.16 17.88 23.84
CA SER A 381 -40.43 18.81 22.74
C SER A 381 -39.87 18.33 21.39
N GLU A 382 -38.82 17.50 21.40
CA GLU A 382 -38.20 16.96 20.19
C GLU A 382 -38.93 15.72 19.65
N TYR A 383 -39.89 15.14 20.40
CA TYR A 383 -40.62 13.96 19.94
C TYR A 383 -41.44 14.25 18.67
N ALA A 384 -41.97 15.47 18.55
CA ALA A 384 -42.68 15.92 17.35
C ALA A 384 -41.78 15.97 16.11
N ASN A 385 -40.46 16.06 16.29
CA ASN A 385 -39.47 16.07 15.20
C ASN A 385 -39.06 14.66 14.77
N LEU A 386 -39.38 13.61 15.55
CA LEU A 386 -39.05 12.22 15.21
C LEU A 386 -40.07 11.65 14.23
N ARG A 387 -39.64 11.42 12.99
CA ARG A 387 -40.46 10.69 12.01
C ARG A 387 -40.43 9.20 12.27
N ASN A 388 -39.25 8.65 12.49
CA ASN A 388 -39.05 7.22 12.70
C ASN A 388 -38.01 7.02 13.80
N ALA A 389 -38.24 6.09 14.73
CA ALA A 389 -37.26 5.77 15.77
C ALA A 389 -37.45 4.35 16.30
N VAL A 390 -36.33 3.75 16.69
CA VAL A 390 -36.22 2.37 17.18
C VAL A 390 -35.19 2.35 18.31
N GLY A 391 -35.46 1.59 19.38
CA GLY A 391 -34.48 1.31 20.43
C GLY A 391 -33.34 0.40 19.97
N GLY A 392 -32.21 0.42 20.68
CA GLY A 392 -31.09 -0.48 20.37
C GLY A 392 -30.36 -1.01 21.61
N GLY A 393 -30.92 -0.89 22.81
CA GLY A 393 -30.24 -1.29 24.04
C GLY A 393 -29.28 -0.22 24.56
N VAL A 394 -28.18 -0.63 25.22
CA VAL A 394 -27.36 0.28 26.06
C VAL A 394 -25.92 0.47 25.56
N ASN A 395 -25.56 -0.15 24.43
CA ASN A 395 -24.17 -0.23 23.98
C ASN A 395 -23.88 0.63 22.74
N ALA A 396 -23.61 1.93 22.94
CA ALA A 396 -23.02 2.76 21.89
C ALA A 396 -21.57 2.30 21.61
N VAL A 397 -21.28 1.86 20.38
CA VAL A 397 -19.96 1.33 20.00
C VAL A 397 -19.03 2.39 19.42
N VAL A 398 -19.58 3.53 18.97
CA VAL A 398 -18.81 4.74 18.61
C VAL A 398 -19.57 5.96 19.12
N THR A 399 -18.85 6.87 19.78
CA THR A 399 -19.37 8.16 20.27
C THR A 399 -18.42 9.27 19.85
N ASN A 400 -18.92 10.31 19.19
CA ASN A 400 -18.11 11.43 18.67
C ASN A 400 -16.91 10.97 17.84
N GLY A 401 -17.10 9.92 17.04
CA GLY A 401 -16.07 9.31 16.22
C GLY A 401 -15.00 8.55 17.01
N ILE A 402 -15.23 8.22 18.28
CA ILE A 402 -14.29 7.45 19.11
C ILE A 402 -14.94 6.11 19.47
N PRO A 403 -14.30 4.96 19.19
CA PRO A 403 -14.77 3.66 19.67
C PRO A 403 -14.85 3.63 21.21
N SER A 404 -15.93 3.07 21.75
CA SER A 404 -16.20 3.16 23.20
C SER A 404 -15.27 2.33 24.10
N GLY A 405 -14.61 1.30 23.57
CA GLY A 405 -13.60 0.53 24.31
C GLY A 405 -14.18 -0.25 25.51
N TYR A 406 -15.13 -1.14 25.26
CA TYR A 406 -15.76 -2.00 26.26
C TYR A 406 -14.80 -3.02 26.89
N GLY A 407 -13.68 -3.37 26.24
CA GLY A 407 -12.76 -4.40 26.71
C GLY A 407 -13.40 -5.79 26.75
N ASP A 408 -14.49 -5.99 26.00
CA ASP A 408 -15.24 -7.24 26.00
C ASP A 408 -14.52 -8.29 25.14
N THR A 409 -14.61 -9.55 25.58
CA THR A 409 -13.98 -10.69 24.91
C THR A 409 -15.02 -11.64 24.28
N VAL A 410 -16.30 -11.37 24.49
CA VAL A 410 -17.41 -12.24 24.10
C VAL A 410 -17.80 -11.97 22.65
N LYS A 411 -17.53 -12.96 21.80
CA LYS A 411 -17.84 -12.94 20.38
C LYS A 411 -19.25 -13.46 20.15
N GLU A 412 -20.08 -12.65 19.51
CA GLU A 412 -21.45 -13.01 19.16
C GLU A 412 -21.76 -12.59 17.72
N PRO A 413 -22.81 -13.16 17.09
CA PRO A 413 -23.47 -12.49 15.98
C PRO A 413 -23.97 -11.13 16.47
N ARG A 414 -23.79 -10.08 15.67
CA ARG A 414 -24.12 -8.71 16.06
C ARG A 414 -24.83 -7.99 14.93
N THR A 415 -25.71 -7.08 15.31
CA THR A 415 -26.28 -6.08 14.41
C THR A 415 -25.90 -4.71 14.95
N MET A 416 -25.64 -3.75 14.07
CA MET A 416 -25.24 -2.40 14.46
C MET A 416 -25.74 -1.36 13.46
N ILE A 417 -25.91 -0.14 13.93
CA ILE A 417 -26.28 1.00 13.11
C ILE A 417 -25.50 2.24 13.52
N GLY A 418 -25.12 3.07 12.56
CA GLY A 418 -24.43 4.32 12.81
C GLY A 418 -24.50 5.24 11.60
N TYR A 419 -24.02 6.46 11.73
CA TYR A 419 -24.05 7.43 10.64
C TYR A 419 -22.84 8.35 10.62
N ASN A 420 -22.58 8.93 9.45
CA ASN A 420 -21.65 10.02 9.20
C ASN A 420 -22.37 11.06 8.34
N GLY A 421 -22.72 12.22 8.92
CA GLY A 421 -23.66 13.15 8.30
C GLY A 421 -24.99 12.46 7.96
N ASN A 422 -25.42 12.54 6.69
CA ASN A 422 -26.65 11.89 6.21
C ASN A 422 -26.44 10.47 5.65
N ILE A 423 -25.23 9.92 5.75
CA ILE A 423 -24.96 8.54 5.33
C ILE A 423 -25.11 7.62 6.54
N VAL A 424 -26.09 6.72 6.49
CA VAL A 424 -26.33 5.71 7.51
C VAL A 424 -25.69 4.39 7.08
N TYR A 425 -25.02 3.73 8.00
CA TYR A 425 -24.46 2.39 7.85
C TYR A 425 -25.19 1.44 8.79
N ILE A 426 -25.73 0.35 8.24
CA ILE A 426 -26.24 -0.78 9.01
C ILE A 426 -25.28 -1.94 8.80
N GLY A 427 -24.67 -2.40 9.89
CA GLY A 427 -23.76 -3.54 9.88
C GLY A 427 -24.38 -4.77 10.49
N LEU A 428 -24.03 -5.94 9.96
CA LEU A 428 -24.31 -7.23 10.59
C LEU A 428 -23.04 -8.08 10.55
N VAL A 429 -22.77 -8.80 11.63
CA VAL A 429 -21.68 -9.77 11.74
C VAL A 429 -22.28 -11.13 12.08
N ASP A 430 -21.99 -12.14 11.27
CA ASP A 430 -22.36 -13.52 11.60
C ASP A 430 -21.51 -14.04 12.77
N GLY A 431 -21.99 -15.05 13.49
CA GLY A 431 -21.23 -15.65 14.59
C GLY A 431 -21.70 -17.05 14.94
N ARG A 432 -21.01 -17.68 15.90
CA ARG A 432 -21.27 -19.06 16.36
C ARG A 432 -21.09 -20.12 15.27
N LYS A 433 -20.36 -19.81 14.20
CA LYS A 433 -20.03 -20.73 13.11
C LYS A 433 -18.51 -20.79 12.94
N PRO A 434 -17.79 -21.59 13.74
CA PRO A 434 -16.32 -21.53 13.81
C PRO A 434 -15.59 -21.63 12.47
N ALA A 435 -16.17 -22.32 11.48
CA ALA A 435 -15.61 -22.46 10.15
C ALA A 435 -15.72 -21.19 9.29
N THR A 436 -16.74 -20.35 9.47
CA THR A 436 -17.08 -19.24 8.56
C THR A 436 -17.19 -17.88 9.23
N SER A 437 -17.65 -17.81 10.47
CA SER A 437 -17.67 -16.58 11.27
C SER A 437 -17.77 -16.88 12.77
N VAL A 438 -16.76 -16.47 13.54
CA VAL A 438 -16.74 -16.68 15.01
C VAL A 438 -17.61 -15.69 15.78
N GLY A 439 -18.04 -14.60 15.14
CA GLY A 439 -18.72 -13.48 15.80
C GLY A 439 -17.76 -12.35 16.17
N ALA A 440 -18.32 -11.24 16.62
CA ALA A 440 -17.57 -10.06 17.00
C ALA A 440 -17.85 -9.63 18.45
N THR A 441 -16.82 -9.08 19.08
CA THR A 441 -16.94 -8.30 20.32
C THR A 441 -17.51 -6.91 20.03
N LEU A 442 -18.00 -6.21 21.04
CA LEU A 442 -18.46 -4.82 20.90
C LEU A 442 -17.31 -3.90 20.48
N ASP A 443 -16.09 -4.16 20.96
CA ASP A 443 -14.89 -3.44 20.50
C ASP A 443 -14.59 -3.65 19.02
N GLU A 444 -14.77 -4.88 18.51
CA GLU A 444 -14.64 -5.17 17.08
C GLU A 444 -15.73 -4.42 16.27
N LEU A 445 -16.96 -4.31 16.79
CA LEU A 445 -18.00 -3.47 16.15
C LEU A 445 -17.60 -2.00 16.11
N GLY A 446 -17.07 -1.47 17.22
CA GLY A 446 -16.58 -0.09 17.29
C GLY A 446 -15.50 0.19 16.25
N LYS A 447 -14.56 -0.75 16.05
CA LYS A 447 -13.55 -0.66 14.99
C LYS A 447 -14.15 -0.68 13.60
N ILE A 448 -15.13 -1.54 13.33
CA ILE A 448 -15.82 -1.60 12.03
C ILE A 448 -16.55 -0.27 11.76
N MET A 449 -17.38 0.20 12.69
CA MET A 449 -18.17 1.42 12.51
C MET A 449 -17.29 2.67 12.42
N LYS A 450 -16.22 2.75 13.22
CA LYS A 450 -15.22 3.82 13.08
C LYS A 450 -14.51 3.76 11.74
N SER A 451 -14.19 2.57 11.25
CA SER A 451 -13.55 2.41 9.94
C SER A 451 -14.45 2.91 8.81
N LEU A 452 -15.78 2.80 8.94
CA LEU A 452 -16.77 3.37 8.00
C LEU A 452 -16.95 4.89 8.16
N GLY A 453 -16.28 5.49 9.15
CA GLY A 453 -16.31 6.92 9.42
C GLY A 453 -17.50 7.37 10.27
N CYS A 454 -18.23 6.44 10.91
CA CYS A 454 -19.37 6.82 11.74
C CYS A 454 -18.95 7.76 12.88
N GLU A 455 -19.73 8.81 13.10
CA GLU A 455 -19.59 9.72 14.24
C GLU A 455 -20.28 9.13 15.48
N GLN A 456 -21.42 8.48 15.27
CA GLN A 456 -22.18 7.77 16.28
C GLN A 456 -22.53 6.39 15.75
N ALA A 457 -22.42 5.37 16.59
CA ALA A 457 -22.86 4.01 16.26
C ALA A 457 -23.32 3.25 17.49
N LEU A 458 -24.32 2.40 17.31
CA LEU A 458 -25.02 1.63 18.32
C LEU A 458 -25.03 0.16 17.94
N ASN A 459 -24.67 -0.71 18.89
CA ASN A 459 -25.00 -2.12 18.80
C ASN A 459 -26.52 -2.30 18.98
N LEU A 460 -27.14 -3.12 18.15
CA LEU A 460 -28.55 -3.52 18.20
C LEU A 460 -28.68 -4.95 18.76
N ASP A 461 -29.89 -5.51 18.77
CA ASP A 461 -30.08 -6.90 19.20
C ASP A 461 -29.25 -7.87 18.33
N GLY A 462 -28.62 -8.83 18.99
CA GLY A 462 -27.59 -9.71 18.44
C GLY A 462 -27.96 -11.19 18.53
N GLY A 463 -26.96 -12.06 18.51
CA GLY A 463 -27.17 -13.50 18.60
C GLY A 463 -28.09 -14.01 17.49
N GLY A 464 -29.00 -14.92 17.83
CA GLY A 464 -29.96 -15.49 16.89
C GLY A 464 -30.94 -14.49 16.28
N SER A 465 -31.06 -13.28 16.85
CA SER A 465 -31.87 -12.20 16.28
C SER A 465 -31.23 -11.59 15.03
N SER A 466 -29.90 -11.66 14.90
CA SER A 466 -29.14 -11.02 13.80
C SER A 466 -29.58 -11.55 12.44
N THR A 467 -30.38 -10.77 11.73
CA THR A 467 -30.95 -11.12 10.43
C THR A 467 -30.99 -9.89 9.54
N MET A 468 -30.35 -9.97 8.36
CA MET A 468 -30.45 -8.97 7.31
C MET A 468 -31.15 -9.57 6.09
N VAL A 469 -32.09 -8.82 5.54
CA VAL A 469 -32.95 -9.22 4.43
C VAL A 469 -32.83 -8.18 3.32
N LEU A 470 -32.59 -8.63 2.10
CA LEU A 470 -32.62 -7.79 0.91
C LEU A 470 -33.77 -8.19 0.01
N LYS A 471 -34.38 -7.21 -0.66
CA LYS A 471 -35.33 -7.47 -1.73
C LYS A 471 -34.58 -7.64 -3.04
N ASN A 472 -34.78 -8.77 -3.71
CA ASN A 472 -34.31 -8.96 -5.07
C ASN A 472 -35.22 -8.18 -6.03
N THR A 473 -34.64 -7.30 -6.85
CA THR A 473 -35.39 -6.46 -7.77
C THR A 473 -35.91 -7.22 -8.98
N ALA A 474 -35.30 -8.37 -9.33
CA ALA A 474 -35.64 -9.13 -10.53
C ALA A 474 -36.93 -9.96 -10.38
N ASP A 475 -37.17 -10.53 -9.20
CA ASP A 475 -38.29 -11.45 -8.94
C ASP A 475 -39.21 -10.98 -7.80
N ASP A 476 -38.94 -9.80 -7.22
CA ASP A 476 -39.69 -9.21 -6.12
C ASP A 476 -39.64 -10.00 -4.80
N VAL A 477 -38.69 -10.93 -4.65
CA VAL A 477 -38.59 -11.82 -3.48
C VAL A 477 -37.60 -11.31 -2.43
N PHE A 478 -37.96 -11.46 -1.15
CA PHE A 478 -37.06 -11.19 -0.03
C PHE A 478 -36.16 -12.40 0.29
N ARG A 479 -34.85 -12.15 0.38
CA ARG A 479 -33.84 -13.14 0.75
C ARG A 479 -33.06 -12.72 1.98
N ILE A 480 -32.79 -13.67 2.88
CA ILE A 480 -31.85 -13.48 3.99
C ILE A 480 -30.44 -13.62 3.43
N VAL A 481 -29.55 -12.71 3.80
CA VAL A 481 -28.20 -12.65 3.21
C VAL A 481 -27.08 -13.12 4.12
N ASN A 482 -27.36 -13.17 5.42
CA ASN A 482 -26.43 -13.62 6.42
C ASN A 482 -26.73 -15.07 6.86
N SER A 483 -25.74 -15.71 7.48
CA SER A 483 -25.85 -17.06 8.00
C SER A 483 -26.30 -17.02 9.47
N TYR A 484 -27.62 -16.91 9.70
CA TYR A 484 -28.22 -16.84 11.03
C TYR A 484 -27.73 -17.97 11.97
N SER A 485 -27.58 -17.68 13.27
CA SER A 485 -26.90 -18.59 14.20
C SER A 485 -27.75 -19.74 14.73
N ASP A 486 -29.07 -19.57 14.74
CA ASP A 486 -30.01 -20.57 15.23
C ASP A 486 -30.37 -21.57 14.11
N ALA A 487 -31.18 -22.60 14.40
CA ALA A 487 -31.61 -23.54 13.36
C ALA A 487 -32.52 -22.90 12.30
N ASN A 488 -33.26 -21.86 12.69
CA ASN A 488 -34.15 -21.07 11.84
C ASN A 488 -33.98 -19.57 12.14
N PRO A 489 -34.32 -18.67 11.20
CA PRO A 489 -34.38 -17.24 11.48
C PRO A 489 -35.30 -16.96 12.68
N ARG A 490 -34.80 -16.23 13.68
CA ARG A 490 -35.55 -15.97 14.90
C ARG A 490 -36.68 -14.97 14.66
N ALA A 491 -37.81 -15.21 15.31
CA ALA A 491 -38.88 -14.22 15.40
C ALA A 491 -38.52 -13.16 16.46
N VAL A 492 -38.45 -11.90 16.05
CA VAL A 492 -38.00 -10.75 16.86
C VAL A 492 -39.14 -9.73 17.03
N ALA A 493 -38.99 -8.82 17.99
CA ALA A 493 -40.02 -7.85 18.33
C ALA A 493 -40.23 -6.77 17.26
N ASN A 494 -39.15 -6.32 16.63
CA ASN A 494 -39.18 -5.32 15.57
C ASN A 494 -37.92 -5.38 14.70
N GLY A 495 -37.96 -4.61 13.62
CA GLY A 495 -36.83 -4.41 12.73
C GLY A 495 -36.77 -2.97 12.22
N LEU A 496 -35.79 -2.70 11.39
CA LEU A 496 -35.63 -1.43 10.69
C LEU A 496 -35.53 -1.72 9.19
N ALA A 497 -36.43 -1.10 8.42
CA ALA A 497 -36.48 -1.24 6.98
C ALA A 497 -36.04 0.03 6.27
N ILE A 498 -35.34 -0.13 5.16
CA ILE A 498 -35.11 0.91 4.17
C ILE A 498 -36.30 0.87 3.22
N VAL A 499 -37.05 1.97 3.14
CA VAL A 499 -38.27 2.06 2.34
C VAL A 499 -38.23 3.27 1.42
N ILE A 500 -38.90 3.13 0.27
CA ILE A 500 -39.22 4.26 -0.60
C ILE A 500 -40.44 4.97 0.00
N LYS A 501 -40.36 6.31 0.12
CA LYS A 501 -41.41 7.14 0.72
C LYS A 501 -42.66 7.22 -0.14
#